data_AF-X0SEF6-F1
#
_entry.id   AF-X0SEF6-F1
#
_cell.length_a   1.000
_cell.length_b   1.000
_cell.length_c   1.000
_cell.angle_alpha   90.00
_cell.angle_beta   90.00
_cell.angle_gamma   90.00
#
_symmetry.space_group_name_H-M   'P 1'
#
loop_
_entity.id
_entity.type
_entity.pdbx_description
1 polymer ?
#
loop_
_entity_poly.entity_id
_entity_poly.type
_entity_poly.pdbx_seq_one_letter_code
_entity_poly.pdbx_strand_id
1 'polypeptide(L)'
;ESKTGELEKAREEKESKKPEAKIVIRTSFPETTLWEPLLITKNGKVKLSVQMPDAITTQKLSILATDKEGFIGLLRKDIKVVQPLFIRAAFPATMILGDNIKVAALVRNLTSNEITGTANLFSDDLKILSNKEITVRIPKNEGAVVEWEISGKECGPNEFTVSVKTANFSDSEQKNIFVLPAGEPKVHLVRGSIKGEGVFNTRFILDRKATYRVVNINVSLPSVFPAIQAWWAFDTRPWYSPWAVAATAIMNASMLEYTRKTDGDTQRIEFLRQKLTKASTQLAAQQFPSGAWGWYFLADATAPHTLPIVGGENLYYTAYVLRALAEIRKANLLVEDKVMLNAIKYILKGRNSQGLWSSKGAYFWEVFNEATDNALSAEIFEVLMLTATVLPPVKEFEKDFTALKNKMINLLKSHPPEPMTVAAAVEGLSYWSEFKNDHSVRELLNQSINYLITLKRRGYWEPHWYHAYGGMVELNARILGLLAEFDLQ
;
A
#
# COMPACT_ATOMS: atom_id res chain seq x y z
N GLU A 1 86.12 35.07 -13.91
CA GLU A 1 85.67 34.07 -14.91
C GLU A 1 84.96 32.83 -14.33
N SER A 2 84.51 32.78 -13.07
CA SER A 2 83.83 31.57 -12.54
C SER A 2 82.32 31.69 -12.29
N LYS A 3 81.66 32.78 -12.68
CA LYS A 3 80.19 32.94 -12.50
C LYS A 3 79.37 32.76 -13.77
N THR A 4 80.01 32.75 -14.95
CA THR A 4 79.33 32.57 -16.24
C THR A 4 79.15 31.09 -16.59
N GLY A 5 80.07 30.21 -16.18
CA GLY A 5 79.99 28.77 -16.44
C GLY A 5 78.98 27.98 -15.58
N GLU A 6 78.61 28.48 -14.40
CA GLU A 6 77.56 27.85 -13.56
C GLU A 6 76.15 28.22 -14.03
N LEU A 7 75.97 29.40 -14.64
CA LEU A 7 74.69 29.83 -15.21
C LEU A 7 74.38 29.17 -16.55
N GLU A 8 75.39 28.78 -17.34
CA GLU A 8 75.18 27.98 -18.56
C GLU A 8 74.91 26.50 -18.25
N LYS A 9 75.61 25.89 -17.28
CA LYS A 9 75.29 24.52 -16.80
C LYS A 9 73.89 24.41 -16.18
N ALA A 10 73.45 25.42 -15.43
CA ALA A 10 72.10 25.46 -14.87
C ALA A 10 70.99 25.73 -15.91
N ARG A 11 71.36 26.20 -17.11
CA ARG A 11 70.44 26.46 -18.22
C ARG A 11 70.35 25.26 -19.18
N GLU A 12 71.41 24.47 -19.30
CA GLU A 12 71.41 23.21 -20.07
C GLU A 12 70.80 22.02 -19.29
N GLU A 13 70.84 22.00 -17.95
CA GLU A 13 70.18 20.94 -17.15
C GLU A 13 68.66 21.13 -16.97
N LYS A 14 68.07 22.18 -17.56
CA LYS A 14 66.62 22.48 -17.51
C LYS A 14 65.86 22.20 -18.81
N GLU A 15 66.49 21.57 -19.80
CA GLU A 15 65.80 20.99 -20.94
C GLU A 15 65.93 19.46 -20.94
N SER A 16 64.79 18.79 -20.67
CA SER A 16 64.44 17.37 -20.99
C SER A 16 63.96 16.48 -19.84
N LYS A 17 63.08 16.99 -18.97
CA LYS A 17 62.03 16.13 -18.41
C LYS A 17 60.66 16.67 -18.79
N LYS A 18 60.07 16.11 -19.86
CA LYS A 18 58.63 16.19 -20.10
C LYS A 18 57.94 15.78 -18.79
N PRO A 19 56.97 16.53 -18.26
CA PRO A 19 56.19 16.05 -17.13
C PRO A 19 55.54 14.73 -17.56
N GLU A 20 55.86 13.64 -16.86
CA GLU A 20 55.14 12.39 -17.03
C GLU A 20 53.66 12.68 -16.79
N ALA A 21 52.82 12.39 -17.78
CA ALA A 21 51.38 12.55 -17.66
C ALA A 21 50.89 11.66 -16.52
N LYS A 22 50.57 12.27 -15.37
CA LYS A 22 50.02 11.57 -14.22
C LYS A 22 48.65 11.02 -14.59
N ILE A 23 48.56 9.70 -14.77
CA ILE A 23 47.31 9.01 -15.07
C ILE A 23 46.48 8.98 -13.78
N VAL A 24 45.29 9.57 -13.81
CA VAL A 24 44.29 9.49 -12.73
C VAL A 24 43.09 8.76 -13.30
N ILE A 25 42.72 7.63 -12.67
CA ILE A 25 41.52 6.87 -13.01
C ILE A 25 40.39 7.35 -12.09
N ARG A 26 39.31 7.85 -12.67
CA ARG A 26 38.13 8.33 -11.97
C ARG A 26 37.18 7.17 -11.68
N THR A 27 36.93 6.92 -10.40
CA THR A 27 36.17 5.76 -9.90
C THR A 27 35.07 6.15 -8.91
N SER A 28 35.17 7.34 -8.30
CA SER A 28 34.24 7.79 -7.27
C SER A 28 33.22 8.79 -7.79
N PHE A 29 31.97 8.34 -7.96
CA PHE A 29 30.84 9.14 -8.46
C PHE A 29 29.65 9.18 -7.48
N PRO A 30 29.84 9.52 -6.19
CA PRO A 30 28.72 9.63 -5.27
C PRO A 30 27.78 10.77 -5.69
N GLU A 31 26.48 10.56 -5.52
CA GLU A 31 25.48 11.61 -5.75
C GLU A 31 25.57 12.72 -4.70
N THR A 32 25.96 12.37 -3.47
CA THR A 32 26.16 13.30 -2.36
C THR A 32 27.63 13.31 -1.94
N THR A 33 28.31 14.43 -2.14
CA THR A 33 29.73 14.59 -1.79
C THR A 33 29.97 14.58 -0.27
N LEU A 34 29.12 15.27 0.48
CA LEU A 34 29.24 15.43 1.94
C LEU A 34 27.84 15.56 2.55
N TRP A 35 27.60 14.86 3.66
CA TRP A 35 26.43 15.06 4.51
C TRP A 35 26.85 15.16 5.98
N GLU A 36 26.84 16.37 6.52
CA GLU A 36 27.19 16.67 7.92
C GLU A 36 25.98 17.29 8.62
N PRO A 37 25.10 16.47 9.24
CA PRO A 37 23.83 16.95 9.79
C PRO A 37 23.99 17.81 11.05
N LEU A 38 25.14 17.71 11.73
CA LEU A 38 25.41 18.45 12.97
C LEU A 38 26.85 18.94 13.01
N LEU A 39 27.02 20.26 12.97
CA LEU A 39 28.30 20.92 13.15
C LEU A 39 28.15 22.06 14.15
N ILE A 40 28.88 22.01 15.25
CA ILE A 40 28.89 23.06 16.27
C ILE A 40 30.01 24.04 15.94
N THR A 41 29.65 25.29 15.67
CA THR A 41 30.63 26.34 15.38
C THR A 41 31.33 26.81 16.67
N LYS A 42 32.61 27.21 16.57
CA LYS A 42 33.30 27.92 17.64
C LYS A 42 33.38 29.39 17.26
N ASN A 43 32.72 30.26 18.03
CA ASN A 43 32.61 31.70 17.76
C ASN A 43 32.04 32.00 16.35
N GLY A 44 31.01 31.26 15.93
CA GLY A 44 30.36 31.44 14.62
C GLY A 44 31.19 30.96 13.42
N LYS A 45 32.34 30.30 13.64
CA LYS A 45 33.23 29.81 12.59
C LYS A 45 33.32 28.29 12.60
N VAL A 46 33.36 27.71 11.41
CA VAL A 46 33.63 26.29 11.17
C VAL A 46 34.52 26.17 9.93
N LYS A 47 35.43 25.20 9.93
CA LYS A 47 36.28 24.86 8.78
C LYS A 47 36.04 23.40 8.44
N LEU A 48 35.69 23.13 7.19
CA LEU A 48 35.51 21.77 6.66
C LEU A 48 36.55 21.51 5.59
N SER A 49 37.15 20.32 5.62
CA SER A 49 38.01 19.82 4.55
C SER A 49 37.29 18.63 3.94
N VAL A 50 37.03 18.70 2.64
CA VAL A 50 36.23 17.71 1.91
C VAL A 50 37.01 17.32 0.66
N GLN A 51 37.17 16.03 0.46
CA GLN A 51 37.67 15.51 -0.81
C GLN A 51 36.52 15.55 -1.83
N MET A 52 36.72 16.29 -2.91
CA MET A 52 35.72 16.38 -3.99
C MET A 52 35.64 15.05 -4.73
N PRO A 53 34.45 14.65 -5.22
CA PRO A 53 34.30 13.42 -5.99
C PRO A 53 34.95 13.58 -7.37
N ASP A 54 35.16 12.45 -8.05
CA ASP A 54 35.73 12.44 -9.40
C ASP A 54 34.70 12.89 -10.48
N ALA A 55 33.47 13.17 -10.06
CA ALA A 55 32.44 13.72 -10.93
C ALA A 55 32.79 15.15 -11.38
N ILE A 56 33.14 15.30 -12.66
CA ILE A 56 33.35 16.60 -13.32
C ILE A 56 31.98 17.27 -13.54
N THR A 57 31.53 17.99 -12.52
CA THR A 57 30.24 18.69 -12.48
C THR A 57 30.29 19.90 -11.54
N THR A 58 29.20 20.66 -11.49
CA THR A 58 29.01 21.69 -10.47
C THR A 58 28.34 21.06 -9.24
N GLN A 59 29.06 21.04 -8.12
CA GLN A 59 28.56 20.59 -6.83
C GLN A 59 27.83 21.75 -6.13
N LYS A 60 26.64 21.49 -5.59
CA LYS A 60 25.86 22.48 -4.84
C LYS A 60 26.06 22.29 -3.35
N LEU A 61 26.71 23.26 -2.71
CA LEU A 61 26.83 23.34 -1.26
C LEU A 61 25.62 24.06 -0.67
N SER A 62 24.90 23.41 0.25
CA SER A 62 23.85 24.03 1.06
C SER A 62 24.22 23.94 2.53
N ILE A 63 24.13 25.06 3.26
CA ILE A 63 24.37 25.12 4.71
C ILE A 63 23.15 25.75 5.36
N LEU A 64 22.55 25.02 6.30
CA LEU A 64 21.53 25.52 7.21
C LEU A 64 22.17 25.66 8.59
N ALA A 65 22.07 26.84 9.20
CA ALA A 65 22.61 27.10 10.51
C ALA A 65 21.55 27.68 11.43
N THR A 66 21.63 27.38 12.72
CA THR A 66 20.83 28.01 13.76
C THR A 66 21.70 28.45 14.94
N ASP A 67 21.27 29.50 15.65
CA ASP A 67 21.93 29.97 16.86
C ASP A 67 21.13 29.58 18.12
N LYS A 68 21.59 30.05 19.29
CA LYS A 68 20.95 29.75 20.58
C LYS A 68 19.60 30.45 20.76
N GLU A 69 19.32 31.49 19.98
CA GLU A 69 18.07 32.25 20.02
C GLU A 69 17.04 31.67 19.04
N GLY A 70 17.44 30.68 18.22
CA GLY A 70 16.58 29.99 17.28
C GLY A 70 16.49 30.67 15.91
N PHE A 71 17.34 31.66 15.63
CA PHE A 71 17.41 32.24 14.28
C PHE A 71 17.96 31.21 13.31
N ILE A 72 17.54 31.31 12.04
CA ILE A 72 17.92 30.38 10.98
C ILE A 72 18.59 31.16 9.84
N GLY A 73 19.76 30.68 9.42
CA GLY A 73 20.49 31.17 8.25
C GLY A 73 20.64 30.08 7.19
N LEU A 74 20.52 30.46 5.92
CA LEU A 74 20.71 29.57 4.77
C LEU A 74 21.77 30.13 3.81
N LEU A 75 22.75 29.31 3.45
CA LEU A 75 23.74 29.62 2.42
C LEU A 75 23.68 28.56 1.31
N ARG A 76 23.72 29.01 0.06
CA ARG A 76 23.92 28.15 -1.12
C ARG A 76 25.10 28.63 -1.95
N LYS A 77 25.97 27.72 -2.36
CA LYS A 77 27.16 28.00 -3.17
C LYS A 77 27.41 26.89 -4.19
N ASP A 78 27.91 27.29 -5.35
CA ASP A 78 28.33 26.37 -6.40
C ASP A 78 29.85 26.17 -6.35
N ILE A 79 30.29 24.91 -6.38
CA ILE A 79 31.70 24.52 -6.45
C ILE A 79 31.90 23.76 -7.75
N LYS A 80 32.67 24.34 -8.68
CA LYS A 80 32.92 23.74 -10.00
C LYS A 80 34.11 22.79 -9.96
N VAL A 81 33.88 21.51 -10.28
CA VAL A 81 34.94 20.53 -10.52
C VAL A 81 35.15 20.44 -12.03
N VAL A 82 36.35 20.80 -12.50
CA VAL A 82 36.67 20.89 -13.92
C VAL A 82 38.04 20.29 -14.22
N GLN A 83 38.17 19.68 -15.40
CA GLN A 83 39.43 19.18 -15.95
C GLN A 83 39.57 19.69 -17.39
N PRO A 84 40.78 20.09 -17.86
CA PRO A 84 40.96 20.65 -19.20
C PRO A 84 40.56 19.71 -20.35
N LEU A 85 40.74 18.40 -20.15
CA LEU A 85 40.32 17.35 -21.07
C LEU A 85 39.79 16.16 -20.26
N PHE A 86 38.61 15.64 -20.59
CA PHE A 86 38.06 14.46 -19.94
C PHE A 86 37.20 13.61 -20.87
N ILE A 87 37.04 12.33 -20.54
CA ILE A 87 36.16 11.38 -21.23
C ILE A 87 35.02 10.95 -20.31
N ARG A 88 33.77 11.00 -20.77
CA ARG A 88 32.60 10.55 -20.00
C ARG A 88 31.87 9.46 -20.76
N ALA A 89 31.74 8.29 -20.15
CA ALA A 89 30.93 7.20 -20.66
C ALA A 89 29.44 7.56 -20.60
N ALA A 90 28.73 7.29 -21.69
CA ALA A 90 27.29 7.42 -21.84
C ALA A 90 26.66 6.04 -22.08
N PHE A 91 27.11 5.04 -21.32
CA PHE A 91 26.58 3.68 -21.39
C PHE A 91 25.18 3.65 -20.75
N PRO A 92 24.24 2.82 -21.26
CA PRO A 92 22.97 2.63 -20.58
C PRO A 92 23.20 1.98 -19.21
N ALA A 93 22.26 2.19 -18.28
CA ALA A 93 22.36 1.58 -16.95
C ALA A 93 22.29 0.05 -16.99
N THR A 94 21.60 -0.49 -18.00
CA THR A 94 21.41 -1.93 -18.18
C THR A 94 21.53 -2.34 -19.65
N MET A 95 21.87 -3.61 -19.89
CA MET A 95 21.78 -4.27 -21.19
C MET A 95 21.31 -5.71 -21.02
N ILE A 96 20.90 -6.40 -22.09
CA ILE A 96 20.46 -7.79 -22.03
C ILE A 96 21.62 -8.71 -22.46
N LEU A 97 21.80 -9.83 -21.76
CA LEU A 97 22.77 -10.86 -22.11
C LEU A 97 22.46 -11.44 -23.50
N GLY A 98 23.45 -11.43 -24.39
CA GLY A 98 23.30 -11.90 -25.78
C GLY A 98 23.02 -10.78 -26.78
N ASP A 99 22.65 -9.58 -26.32
CA ASP A 99 22.55 -8.41 -27.19
C ASP A 99 23.92 -7.82 -27.50
N ASN A 100 24.06 -7.34 -28.73
CA ASN A 100 25.15 -6.46 -29.13
C ASN A 100 24.62 -5.03 -29.16
N ILE A 101 25.24 -4.14 -28.39
CA ILE A 101 24.82 -2.75 -28.31
C ILE A 101 25.96 -1.82 -28.70
N LYS A 102 25.60 -0.68 -29.28
CA LYS A 102 26.53 0.44 -29.44
C LYS A 102 26.51 1.28 -28.17
N VAL A 103 27.70 1.55 -27.64
CA VAL A 103 27.92 2.40 -26.49
C VAL A 103 28.85 3.54 -26.87
N ALA A 104 28.65 4.70 -26.25
CA ALA A 104 29.40 5.89 -26.59
C ALA A 104 30.10 6.48 -25.37
N ALA A 105 31.20 7.20 -25.61
CA ALA A 105 31.77 8.13 -24.66
C ALA A 105 31.97 9.51 -25.33
N LEU A 106 31.73 10.56 -24.55
CA LEU A 106 32.00 11.94 -24.93
C LEU A 106 33.39 12.32 -24.45
N VAL A 107 34.29 12.65 -25.37
CA VAL A 107 35.57 13.29 -25.05
C VAL A 107 35.40 14.80 -25.16
N ARG A 108 35.62 15.53 -24.06
CA ARG A 108 35.43 16.98 -23.99
C ARG A 108 36.77 17.70 -23.86
N ASN A 109 36.99 18.69 -24.71
CA ASN A 109 38.15 19.57 -24.71
C ASN A 109 37.73 20.98 -24.27
N LEU A 110 38.24 21.43 -23.13
CA LEU A 110 38.03 22.78 -22.59
C LEU A 110 39.26 23.69 -22.78
N THR A 111 40.24 23.25 -23.58
CA THR A 111 41.43 24.05 -23.91
C THR A 111 41.18 24.94 -25.13
N SER A 112 42.07 25.91 -25.33
CA SER A 112 42.01 26.84 -26.46
C SER A 112 42.47 26.25 -27.80
N ASN A 113 43.02 25.03 -27.79
CA ASN A 113 43.62 24.40 -28.95
C ASN A 113 42.86 23.12 -29.31
N GLU A 114 42.88 22.77 -30.59
CA GLU A 114 42.44 21.44 -31.03
C GLU A 114 43.42 20.38 -30.53
N ILE A 115 42.90 19.23 -30.11
CA ILE A 115 43.69 18.13 -29.59
C ILE A 115 43.34 16.85 -30.34
N THR A 116 44.36 16.15 -30.82
CA THR A 116 44.24 14.78 -31.33
C THR A 116 44.71 13.81 -30.28
N GLY A 117 43.99 12.71 -30.11
CA GLY A 117 44.32 11.65 -29.17
C GLY A 117 43.76 10.30 -29.57
N THR A 118 43.98 9.33 -28.70
CA THR A 118 43.44 7.98 -28.83
C THR A 118 42.50 7.73 -27.65
N ALA A 119 41.24 7.43 -27.95
CA ALA A 119 40.29 6.92 -26.98
C ALA A 119 40.34 5.39 -26.96
N ASN A 120 40.22 4.78 -25.78
CA ASN A 120 40.26 3.33 -25.62
C ASN A 120 39.19 2.85 -24.64
N LEU A 121 38.55 1.72 -24.97
CA LEU A 121 37.65 0.98 -24.08
C LEU A 121 38.33 -0.31 -23.61
N PHE A 122 38.35 -0.51 -22.30
CA PHE A 122 38.87 -1.72 -21.66
C PHE A 122 37.80 -2.33 -20.74
N SER A 123 37.70 -3.66 -20.74
CA SER A 123 36.85 -4.41 -19.82
C SER A 123 37.26 -5.89 -19.85
N ASP A 124 37.38 -6.50 -18.66
CA ASP A 124 37.53 -7.94 -18.51
C ASP A 124 36.17 -8.66 -18.46
N ASP A 125 35.09 -7.95 -18.14
CA ASP A 125 33.73 -8.50 -17.99
C ASP A 125 32.89 -8.41 -19.28
N LEU A 126 33.19 -7.45 -20.16
CA LEU A 126 32.48 -7.23 -21.42
C LEU A 126 33.30 -7.76 -22.59
N LYS A 127 32.60 -8.18 -23.65
CA LYS A 127 33.22 -8.49 -24.93
C LYS A 127 33.11 -7.26 -25.83
N ILE A 128 34.25 -6.67 -26.18
CA ILE A 128 34.33 -5.55 -27.11
C ILE A 128 34.41 -6.15 -28.53
N LEU A 129 33.42 -5.84 -29.37
CA LEU A 129 33.24 -6.40 -30.71
C LEU A 129 33.89 -5.54 -31.80
N SER A 130 34.06 -4.24 -31.55
CA SER A 130 34.74 -3.30 -32.44
C SER A 130 36.21 -3.09 -32.05
N ASN A 131 36.94 -2.25 -32.82
CA ASN A 131 38.28 -1.81 -32.43
C ASN A 131 38.23 -1.11 -31.07
N LYS A 132 39.11 -1.52 -30.14
CA LYS A 132 39.18 -0.94 -28.79
C LYS A 132 39.71 0.49 -28.79
N GLU A 133 40.69 0.76 -29.65
CA GLU A 133 41.31 2.07 -29.81
C GLU A 133 40.72 2.83 -31.00
N ILE A 134 40.38 4.10 -30.77
CA ILE A 134 39.80 5.00 -31.77
C ILE A 134 40.59 6.32 -31.73
N THR A 135 41.21 6.67 -32.85
CA THR A 135 41.80 8.00 -33.02
C THR A 135 40.70 9.05 -33.10
N VAL A 136 40.78 10.07 -32.24
CA VAL A 136 39.78 11.11 -32.13
C VAL A 136 40.42 12.49 -32.24
N ARG A 137 39.81 13.35 -33.06
CA ARG A 137 40.15 14.77 -33.20
C ARG A 137 39.10 15.58 -32.44
N ILE A 138 39.53 16.37 -31.47
CA ILE A 138 38.65 17.04 -30.51
C ILE A 138 38.86 18.56 -30.67
N PRO A 139 37.92 19.28 -31.30
CA PRO A 139 38.09 20.71 -31.55
C PRO A 139 38.18 21.52 -30.24
N LYS A 140 38.73 22.74 -30.34
CA LYS A 140 38.88 23.64 -29.17
C LYS A 140 37.53 23.95 -28.54
N ASN A 141 37.43 23.93 -27.22
CA ASN A 141 36.17 24.17 -26.49
C ASN A 141 34.96 23.33 -26.96
N GLU A 142 35.21 22.19 -27.59
CA GLU A 142 34.20 21.30 -28.16
C GLU A 142 34.34 19.87 -27.63
N GLY A 143 33.49 18.96 -28.11
CA GLY A 143 33.55 17.55 -27.75
C GLY A 143 33.44 16.67 -28.98
N ALA A 144 34.00 15.47 -28.88
CA ALA A 144 33.91 14.44 -29.90
C ALA A 144 33.34 13.17 -29.27
N VAL A 145 32.51 12.46 -30.03
CA VAL A 145 31.90 11.20 -29.60
C VAL A 145 32.71 10.05 -30.19
N VAL A 146 32.99 9.05 -29.36
CA VAL A 146 33.61 7.78 -29.75
C VAL A 146 32.65 6.66 -29.41
N GLU A 147 32.49 5.70 -30.31
CA GLU A 147 31.52 4.61 -30.19
C GLU A 147 32.21 3.25 -30.27
N TRP A 148 31.77 2.32 -29.43
CA TRP A 148 32.17 0.91 -29.47
C TRP A 148 30.94 0.02 -29.55
N GLU A 149 31.11 -1.15 -30.14
CA GLU A 149 30.12 -2.23 -30.07
C GLU A 149 30.54 -3.24 -29.01
N ILE A 150 29.64 -3.56 -28.07
CA ILE A 150 29.92 -4.46 -26.94
C ILE A 150 28.82 -5.52 -26.80
N SER A 151 29.16 -6.64 -26.17
CA SER A 151 28.19 -7.63 -25.67
C SER A 151 28.55 -8.03 -24.23
N GLY A 152 27.54 -8.35 -23.42
CA GLY A 152 27.74 -8.86 -22.06
C GLY A 152 28.29 -10.29 -22.07
N LYS A 153 29.19 -10.64 -21.14
CA LYS A 153 29.63 -12.04 -20.95
C LYS A 153 28.77 -12.78 -19.95
N GLU A 154 28.47 -12.13 -18.82
CA GLU A 154 27.70 -12.71 -17.71
C GLU A 154 26.67 -11.71 -17.17
N CYS A 155 25.62 -12.22 -16.53
CA CYS A 155 24.61 -11.39 -15.87
C CYS A 155 25.16 -10.77 -14.58
N GLY A 156 24.72 -9.56 -14.24
CA GLY A 156 25.18 -8.81 -13.07
C GLY A 156 25.98 -7.56 -13.43
N PRO A 157 26.66 -6.93 -12.46
CA PRO A 157 27.49 -5.76 -12.73
C PRO A 157 28.73 -6.18 -13.54
N ASN A 158 28.94 -5.54 -14.69
CA ASN A 158 30.10 -5.73 -15.55
C ASN A 158 30.89 -4.42 -15.57
N GLU A 159 32.16 -4.46 -15.16
CA GLU A 159 33.02 -3.28 -15.06
C GLU A 159 33.65 -2.94 -16.41
N PHE A 160 33.78 -1.65 -16.70
CA PHE A 160 34.51 -1.14 -17.86
C PHE A 160 35.25 0.15 -17.53
N THR A 161 36.29 0.43 -18.30
CA THR A 161 37.06 1.68 -18.26
C THR A 161 37.11 2.30 -19.64
N VAL A 162 36.66 3.54 -19.76
CA VAL A 162 36.92 4.38 -20.94
C VAL A 162 38.09 5.29 -20.64
N SER A 163 38.98 5.48 -21.60
CA SER A 163 40.18 6.31 -21.43
C SER A 163 40.43 7.16 -22.68
N VAL A 164 41.09 8.30 -22.49
CA VAL A 164 41.64 9.11 -23.58
C VAL A 164 43.08 9.46 -23.25
N LYS A 165 43.96 9.32 -24.25
CA LYS A 165 45.38 9.69 -24.15
C LYS A 165 45.74 10.62 -25.31
N THR A 166 46.40 11.72 -24.98
CA THR A 166 46.88 12.74 -25.92
C THR A 166 48.35 13.04 -25.64
N ALA A 167 48.96 13.97 -26.37
CA ALA A 167 50.34 14.37 -26.12
C ALA A 167 50.56 14.94 -24.70
N ASN A 168 49.57 15.67 -24.15
CA ASN A 168 49.73 16.45 -22.92
C ASN A 168 48.72 16.09 -21.81
N PHE A 169 47.66 15.37 -22.14
CA PHE A 169 46.57 15.03 -21.21
C PHE A 169 46.21 13.55 -21.31
N SER A 170 45.81 12.98 -20.17
CA SER A 170 45.20 11.66 -20.09
C SER A 170 44.07 11.69 -19.06
N ASP A 171 42.97 11.01 -19.35
CA ASP A 171 41.83 10.83 -18.43
C ASP A 171 41.29 9.40 -18.57
N SER A 172 40.75 8.85 -17.49
CA SER A 172 40.09 7.55 -17.50
C SER A 172 38.91 7.57 -16.55
N GLU A 173 37.80 6.94 -16.94
CA GLU A 173 36.58 6.78 -16.16
C GLU A 173 36.22 5.30 -16.09
N GLN A 174 36.11 4.76 -14.88
CA GLN A 174 35.68 3.38 -14.62
C GLN A 174 34.27 3.38 -14.05
N LYS A 175 33.39 2.55 -14.62
CA LYS A 175 31.98 2.39 -14.24
C LYS A 175 31.52 0.96 -14.49
N ASN A 176 30.31 0.67 -14.03
CA ASN A 176 29.64 -0.61 -14.26
C ASN A 176 28.40 -0.43 -15.13
N ILE A 177 28.14 -1.42 -15.98
CA ILE A 177 26.84 -1.64 -16.64
C ILE A 177 26.23 -2.92 -16.10
N PHE A 178 24.92 -2.93 -15.81
CA PHE A 178 24.27 -4.14 -15.29
C PHE A 178 23.68 -4.99 -16.43
N VAL A 179 24.19 -6.21 -16.60
CA VAL A 179 23.71 -7.14 -17.62
C VAL A 179 22.55 -7.95 -17.05
N LEU A 180 21.38 -7.81 -17.66
CA LEU A 180 20.16 -8.55 -17.35
C LEU A 180 20.11 -9.87 -18.13
N PRO A 181 19.49 -10.92 -17.61
CA PRO A 181 19.28 -12.14 -18.37
C PRO A 181 18.31 -11.94 -19.53
N ALA A 182 18.55 -12.65 -20.63
CA ALA A 182 17.58 -12.74 -21.72
C ALA A 182 16.38 -13.62 -21.33
N GLY A 183 15.18 -13.18 -21.73
CA GLY A 183 13.93 -13.92 -21.58
C GLY A 183 12.87 -13.19 -20.75
N GLU A 184 11.78 -13.89 -20.46
CA GLU A 184 10.66 -13.37 -19.67
C GLU A 184 10.83 -13.74 -18.18
N PRO A 185 10.73 -12.78 -17.25
CA PRO A 185 10.87 -13.06 -15.83
C PRO A 185 9.67 -13.85 -15.31
N LYS A 186 9.92 -15.06 -14.79
CA LYS A 186 8.93 -15.83 -14.02
C LYS A 186 9.11 -15.60 -12.53
N VAL A 187 8.13 -14.97 -11.91
CA VAL A 187 8.14 -14.68 -10.47
C VAL A 187 7.33 -15.73 -9.73
N HIS A 188 7.98 -16.48 -8.86
CA HIS A 188 7.34 -17.35 -7.89
C HIS A 188 7.36 -16.69 -6.52
N LEU A 189 6.18 -16.46 -5.95
CA LEU A 189 6.04 -15.78 -4.67
C LEU A 189 5.39 -16.70 -3.66
N VAL A 190 6.08 -16.92 -2.54
CA VAL A 190 5.51 -17.56 -1.36
C VAL A 190 5.53 -16.56 -0.23
N ARG A 191 4.40 -16.45 0.48
CA ARG A 191 4.21 -15.54 1.62
C ARG A 191 3.69 -16.35 2.79
N GLY A 192 4.00 -15.90 3.99
CA GLY A 192 3.46 -16.45 5.22
C GLY A 192 3.60 -15.45 6.36
N SER A 193 2.90 -15.73 7.45
CA SER A 193 3.03 -15.02 8.71
C SER A 193 3.47 -16.01 9.79
N ILE A 194 4.31 -15.53 10.72
CA ILE A 194 4.72 -16.27 11.90
C ILE A 194 4.16 -15.53 13.11
N LYS A 195 3.58 -16.26 14.06
CA LYS A 195 3.16 -15.73 15.36
C LYS A 195 3.91 -16.49 16.46
N GLY A 196 4.46 -15.76 17.43
CA GLY A 196 5.24 -16.36 18.53
C GLY A 196 6.50 -17.07 18.03
N GLU A 197 6.83 -18.22 18.61
CA GLU A 197 8.01 -19.03 18.28
C GLU A 197 7.80 -19.98 17.07
N GLY A 198 6.79 -19.71 16.23
CA GLY A 198 6.51 -20.54 15.05
C GLY A 198 7.65 -20.54 14.02
N VAL A 199 7.72 -21.60 13.20
CA VAL A 199 8.67 -21.70 12.08
C VAL A 199 7.91 -21.68 10.76
N PHE A 200 8.22 -20.71 9.88
CA PHE A 200 7.70 -20.71 8.51
C PHE A 200 8.62 -21.52 7.59
N ASN A 201 8.14 -22.68 7.15
CA ASN A 201 8.85 -23.53 6.19
C ASN A 201 8.22 -23.36 4.81
N THR A 202 9.06 -23.08 3.82
CA THR A 202 8.64 -23.03 2.41
C THR A 202 9.69 -23.68 1.52
N ARG A 203 9.26 -24.22 0.38
CA ARG A 203 10.14 -24.75 -0.66
C ARG A 203 9.86 -23.99 -1.96
N PHE A 204 10.92 -23.51 -2.58
CA PHE A 204 10.86 -22.91 -3.90
C PHE A 204 11.51 -23.86 -4.89
N ILE A 205 10.80 -24.20 -5.96
CA ILE A 205 11.36 -24.99 -7.05
C ILE A 205 11.93 -24.00 -8.06
N LEU A 206 13.24 -23.99 -8.20
CA LEU A 206 13.90 -23.22 -9.24
C LEU A 206 13.83 -23.98 -10.56
N ASP A 207 13.39 -23.30 -11.61
CA ASP A 207 13.41 -23.87 -12.96
C ASP A 207 14.87 -24.10 -13.38
N ARG A 208 15.22 -25.38 -13.57
CA ARG A 208 16.57 -25.78 -14.00
C ARG A 208 16.91 -25.26 -15.40
N LYS A 209 15.91 -24.92 -16.21
CA LYS A 209 16.08 -24.36 -17.55
C LYS A 209 16.20 -22.83 -17.56
N ALA A 210 15.96 -22.16 -16.43
CA ALA A 210 16.10 -20.71 -16.36
C ALA A 210 17.57 -20.29 -16.58
N THR A 211 17.77 -19.33 -17.49
CA THR A 211 19.07 -18.72 -17.83
C THR A 211 19.71 -18.02 -16.63
N TYR A 212 18.88 -17.46 -15.74
CA TYR A 212 19.33 -16.76 -14.54
C TYR A 212 18.29 -16.90 -13.44
N ARG A 213 18.75 -16.91 -12.18
CA ARG A 213 17.92 -17.20 -11.01
C ARG A 213 18.23 -16.21 -9.92
N VAL A 214 17.20 -15.57 -9.40
CA VAL A 214 17.29 -14.68 -8.24
C VAL A 214 16.32 -15.18 -7.20
N VAL A 215 16.81 -15.33 -5.96
CA VAL A 215 15.98 -15.66 -4.80
C VAL A 215 16.09 -14.51 -3.83
N ASN A 216 14.96 -13.85 -3.59
CA ASN A 216 14.85 -12.78 -2.62
C ASN A 216 14.01 -13.25 -1.44
N ILE A 217 14.56 -13.11 -0.23
CA ILE A 217 13.83 -13.29 1.02
C ILE A 217 13.60 -11.89 1.59
N ASN A 218 12.34 -11.51 1.73
CA ASN A 218 11.95 -10.27 2.39
C ASN A 218 11.23 -10.61 3.69
N VAL A 219 11.79 -10.17 4.81
CA VAL A 219 11.20 -10.32 6.13
C VAL A 219 10.65 -8.97 6.55
N SER A 220 9.34 -8.82 6.47
CA SER A 220 8.63 -7.67 7.01
C SER A 220 8.25 -7.96 8.46
N LEU A 221 8.80 -7.18 9.39
CA LEU A 221 8.28 -7.13 10.75
C LEU A 221 6.86 -6.51 10.70
N PRO A 222 5.92 -6.98 11.53
CA PRO A 222 4.58 -6.42 11.56
C PRO A 222 4.66 -4.90 11.77
N SER A 223 3.92 -4.16 10.94
CA SER A 223 3.83 -2.71 11.11
C SER A 223 3.18 -2.42 12.45
N VAL A 224 3.93 -1.79 13.36
CA VAL A 224 3.46 -1.38 14.70
C VAL A 224 2.52 -0.16 14.63
N PHE A 225 2.15 0.28 13.44
CA PHE A 225 1.28 1.44 13.25
C PHE A 225 -0.19 1.02 13.38
N PRO A 226 -1.00 1.80 14.13
CA PRO A 226 -2.44 1.59 14.13
C PRO A 226 -2.97 1.74 12.71
N ALA A 227 -3.74 0.75 12.25
CA ALA A 227 -4.37 0.74 10.93
C ALA A 227 -5.29 1.96 10.67
N ILE A 228 -5.73 2.64 11.73
CA ILE A 228 -6.59 3.83 11.65
C ILE A 228 -5.88 5.02 12.27
N GLN A 229 -5.44 5.95 11.43
CA GLN A 229 -5.05 7.30 11.83
C GLN A 229 -6.27 8.22 11.78
N ALA A 230 -6.29 9.29 12.59
CA ALA A 230 -7.38 10.27 12.65
C ALA A 230 -8.77 9.70 13.00
N TRP A 231 -8.83 8.63 13.80
CA TRP A 231 -10.07 8.05 14.31
C TRP A 231 -10.98 9.03 15.10
N TRP A 232 -10.43 10.14 15.59
CA TRP A 232 -11.20 11.24 16.17
C TRP A 232 -12.10 11.94 15.13
N ALA A 233 -11.83 11.85 13.84
CA ALA A 233 -12.68 12.39 12.77
C ALA A 233 -14.04 11.68 12.68
N PHE A 234 -14.15 10.48 13.26
CA PHE A 234 -15.42 9.76 13.41
C PHE A 234 -16.24 10.23 14.62
N ASP A 235 -15.80 11.28 15.34
CA ASP A 235 -16.60 11.93 16.39
C ASP A 235 -17.74 12.76 15.78
N THR A 236 -18.71 12.08 15.19
CA THR A 236 -19.93 12.70 14.69
C THR A 236 -20.99 12.72 15.79
N ARG A 237 -21.72 13.84 15.89
CA ARG A 237 -22.96 13.89 16.68
C ARG A 237 -24.04 13.15 15.88
N PRO A 238 -24.73 12.15 16.45
CA PRO A 238 -25.83 11.50 15.75
C PRO A 238 -26.93 12.53 15.45
N TRP A 239 -27.40 12.54 14.21
CA TRP A 239 -28.58 13.29 13.78
C TRP A 239 -29.83 12.72 14.47
N TYR A 240 -30.94 13.47 14.54
CA TYR A 240 -32.17 13.03 15.20
C TYR A 240 -32.85 11.77 14.61
N SER A 241 -32.47 11.31 13.41
CA SER A 241 -33.08 10.14 12.77
C SER A 241 -32.62 8.80 13.38
N PRO A 242 -33.52 7.81 13.55
CA PRO A 242 -33.13 6.48 14.03
C PRO A 242 -32.03 5.82 13.19
N TRP A 243 -32.07 6.02 11.87
CA TRP A 243 -31.04 5.54 10.95
C TRP A 243 -29.65 6.13 11.25
N ALA A 244 -29.55 7.45 11.44
CA ALA A 244 -28.25 8.09 11.71
C ALA A 244 -27.70 7.70 13.08
N VAL A 245 -28.59 7.53 14.07
CA VAL A 245 -28.22 7.02 15.39
C VAL A 245 -27.68 5.58 15.27
N ALA A 246 -28.36 4.71 14.53
CA ALA A 246 -27.93 3.33 14.29
C ALA A 246 -26.57 3.25 13.56
N ALA A 247 -26.39 4.01 12.48
CA ALA A 247 -25.14 4.05 11.72
C ALA A 247 -23.96 4.49 12.60
N THR A 248 -24.16 5.56 13.37
CA THR A 248 -23.14 6.09 14.30
C THR A 248 -22.87 5.11 15.44
N ALA A 249 -23.88 4.37 15.90
CA ALA A 249 -23.72 3.35 16.93
C ALA A 249 -22.89 2.15 16.46
N ILE A 250 -23.16 1.61 15.25
CA ILE A 250 -22.37 0.53 14.65
C ILE A 250 -20.89 0.94 14.57
N MET A 251 -20.63 2.15 14.05
CA MET A 251 -19.27 2.68 13.96
C MET A 251 -18.60 2.82 15.34
N ASN A 252 -19.31 3.39 16.34
CA ASN A 252 -18.76 3.56 17.68
C ASN A 252 -18.54 2.22 18.41
N ALA A 253 -19.35 1.19 18.13
CA ALA A 253 -19.17 -0.16 18.68
C ALA A 253 -17.88 -0.79 18.14
N SER A 254 -17.65 -0.73 16.82
CA SER A 254 -16.40 -1.17 16.20
C SER A 254 -15.19 -0.38 16.72
N MET A 255 -15.34 0.93 16.92
CA MET A 255 -14.27 1.76 17.48
C MET A 255 -13.95 1.41 18.93
N LEU A 256 -14.97 1.08 19.73
CA LEU A 256 -14.78 0.63 21.11
C LEU A 256 -14.05 -0.70 21.17
N GLU A 257 -14.41 -1.66 20.30
CA GLU A 257 -13.71 -2.94 20.18
C GLU A 257 -12.26 -2.75 19.75
N TYR A 258 -12.02 -1.92 18.72
CA TYR A 258 -10.68 -1.59 18.25
C TYR A 258 -9.83 -0.97 19.37
N THR A 259 -10.35 0.04 20.06
CA THR A 259 -9.65 0.75 21.16
C THR A 259 -9.29 -0.22 22.30
N ARG A 260 -10.15 -1.18 22.62
CA ARG A 260 -9.88 -2.22 23.64
C ARG A 260 -8.77 -3.18 23.21
N LYS A 261 -8.65 -3.49 21.92
CA LYS A 261 -7.65 -4.44 21.38
C LYS A 261 -6.27 -3.83 21.16
N THR A 262 -6.17 -2.50 21.09
CA THR A 262 -4.92 -1.79 20.81
C THR A 262 -4.37 -1.01 22.02
N ASP A 263 -4.65 -1.45 23.24
CA ASP A 263 -4.26 -0.79 24.51
C ASP A 263 -4.62 0.71 24.55
N GLY A 264 -5.80 1.06 24.04
CA GLY A 264 -6.25 2.44 23.91
C GLY A 264 -6.63 3.12 25.23
N ASP A 265 -6.55 4.46 25.23
CA ASP A 265 -6.83 5.35 26.35
C ASP A 265 -8.18 5.07 27.04
N THR A 266 -8.15 4.89 28.37
CA THR A 266 -9.31 4.65 29.24
C THR A 266 -10.37 5.75 29.11
N GLN A 267 -9.97 7.02 28.95
CA GLN A 267 -10.92 8.12 28.80
C GLN A 267 -11.78 7.96 27.55
N ARG A 268 -11.18 7.44 26.47
CA ARG A 268 -11.90 7.22 25.22
C ARG A 268 -12.82 6.00 25.30
N ILE A 269 -12.35 4.92 25.92
CA ILE A 269 -13.21 3.75 26.16
C ILE A 269 -14.50 4.20 26.86
N GLU A 270 -14.38 5.04 27.89
CA GLU A 270 -15.53 5.57 28.61
C GLU A 270 -16.39 6.51 27.76
N PHE A 271 -15.78 7.40 26.97
CA PHE A 271 -16.49 8.27 26.04
C PHE A 271 -17.34 7.49 25.01
N LEU A 272 -16.78 6.43 24.41
CA LEU A 272 -17.49 5.58 23.45
C LEU A 272 -18.62 4.80 24.14
N ARG A 273 -18.40 4.30 25.36
CA ARG A 273 -19.45 3.65 26.15
C ARG A 273 -20.63 4.60 26.40
N GLN A 274 -20.37 5.83 26.83
CA GLN A 274 -21.41 6.83 27.05
C GLN A 274 -22.22 7.13 25.77
N LYS A 275 -21.54 7.27 24.63
CA LYS A 275 -22.21 7.46 23.34
C LYS A 275 -23.11 6.29 22.96
N LEU A 276 -22.62 5.06 23.12
CA LEU A 276 -23.37 3.86 22.79
C LEU A 276 -24.57 3.67 23.73
N THR A 277 -24.43 3.96 25.03
CA THR A 277 -25.55 3.98 25.98
C THR A 277 -26.60 5.01 25.56
N LYS A 278 -26.18 6.24 25.21
CA LYS A 278 -27.10 7.27 24.72
C LYS A 278 -27.83 6.83 23.44
N ALA A 279 -27.11 6.21 22.50
CA ALA A 279 -27.69 5.71 21.27
C ALA A 279 -28.74 4.60 21.54
N SER A 280 -28.44 3.65 22.42
CA SER A 280 -29.39 2.60 22.84
C SER A 280 -30.68 3.20 23.41
N THR A 281 -30.55 4.11 24.38
CA THR A 281 -31.72 4.79 25.00
C THR A 281 -32.52 5.59 23.98
N GLN A 282 -31.84 6.30 23.07
CA GLN A 282 -32.50 7.06 22.03
C GLN A 282 -33.25 6.14 21.06
N LEU A 283 -32.64 5.06 20.57
CA LEU A 283 -33.30 4.11 19.67
C LEU A 283 -34.50 3.45 20.34
N ALA A 284 -34.40 3.07 21.61
CA ALA A 284 -35.52 2.53 22.39
C ALA A 284 -36.69 3.53 22.47
N ALA A 285 -36.41 4.80 22.80
CA ALA A 285 -37.42 5.85 22.81
C ALA A 285 -38.02 6.12 21.42
N GLN A 286 -37.25 5.84 20.37
CA GLN A 286 -37.63 6.07 18.98
C GLN A 286 -38.41 4.90 18.33
N GLN A 287 -38.68 3.83 19.06
CA GLN A 287 -39.36 2.65 18.53
C GLN A 287 -40.87 2.90 18.39
N PHE A 288 -41.45 2.57 17.23
CA PHE A 288 -42.91 2.62 17.05
C PHE A 288 -43.61 1.53 17.88
N PRO A 289 -44.91 1.69 18.23
CA PRO A 289 -45.65 0.66 18.97
C PRO A 289 -45.66 -0.73 18.33
N SER A 290 -45.47 -0.82 17.01
CA SER A 290 -45.32 -2.07 16.27
C SER A 290 -44.00 -2.81 16.51
N GLY A 291 -43.00 -2.14 17.08
CA GLY A 291 -41.61 -2.61 17.19
C GLY A 291 -40.68 -2.13 16.08
N ALA A 292 -41.19 -1.39 15.09
CA ALA A 292 -40.41 -0.92 13.95
C ALA A 292 -39.68 0.41 14.21
N TRP A 293 -38.77 0.74 13.28
CA TRP A 293 -38.25 2.08 13.08
C TRP A 293 -38.43 2.53 11.64
N GLY A 294 -38.27 3.83 11.43
CA GLY A 294 -38.33 4.49 10.13
C GLY A 294 -37.11 5.36 9.89
N TRP A 295 -37.11 6.07 8.75
CA TRP A 295 -36.08 7.08 8.49
C TRP A 295 -36.17 8.24 9.49
N TYR A 296 -37.38 8.69 9.83
CA TYR A 296 -37.63 9.69 10.87
C TYR A 296 -38.42 9.10 12.05
N PHE A 297 -38.08 9.51 13.26
CA PHE A 297 -38.88 9.25 14.45
C PHE A 297 -39.96 10.33 14.52
N LEU A 298 -41.20 9.95 14.17
CA LEU A 298 -42.35 10.83 13.97
C LEU A 298 -42.17 11.73 12.73
N ALA A 299 -43.18 11.77 11.87
CA ALA A 299 -43.23 12.80 10.83
C ALA A 299 -43.15 14.16 11.53
N ASP A 300 -42.08 14.91 11.28
CA ASP A 300 -41.92 16.26 11.79
C ASP A 300 -43.17 17.06 11.39
N ALA A 301 -43.93 17.51 12.38
CA ALA A 301 -45.09 18.38 12.16
C ALA A 301 -44.69 19.75 11.57
N THR A 302 -43.40 20.02 11.41
CA THR A 302 -42.83 21.20 10.74
C THR A 302 -42.26 20.90 9.34
N ALA A 303 -42.28 19.65 8.87
CA ALA A 303 -41.92 19.34 7.49
C ALA A 303 -42.95 19.94 6.51
N PRO A 304 -42.53 20.74 5.52
CA PRO A 304 -43.45 21.29 4.52
C PRO A 304 -44.24 20.17 3.83
N HIS A 305 -45.56 20.35 3.70
CA HIS A 305 -46.49 19.40 3.05
C HIS A 305 -46.14 19.04 1.60
N THR A 306 -45.09 19.64 1.02
CA THR A 306 -44.60 19.41 -0.33
C THR A 306 -43.50 18.35 -0.41
N LEU A 307 -42.98 17.86 0.72
CA LEU A 307 -42.10 16.68 0.74
C LEU A 307 -42.97 15.43 0.94
N PRO A 308 -42.83 14.38 0.11
CA PRO A 308 -43.49 13.11 0.37
C PRO A 308 -43.07 12.65 1.76
N ILE A 309 -44.02 12.28 2.62
CA ILE A 309 -43.76 11.87 4.00
C ILE A 309 -42.87 10.62 3.95
N VAL A 310 -41.55 10.79 4.09
CA VAL A 310 -40.55 9.72 4.27
C VAL A 310 -40.58 9.19 5.73
N GLY A 311 -41.65 9.48 6.46
CA GLY A 311 -41.88 9.08 7.85
C GLY A 311 -42.82 7.89 7.92
N GLY A 312 -42.38 6.80 8.57
CA GLY A 312 -43.19 5.60 8.74
C GLY A 312 -42.35 4.38 9.09
N GLU A 313 -43.01 3.33 9.52
CA GLU A 313 -42.38 2.04 9.81
C GLU A 313 -41.76 1.47 8.54
N ASN A 314 -40.53 0.98 8.64
CA ASN A 314 -39.80 0.46 7.50
C ASN A 314 -38.95 -0.74 7.90
N LEU A 315 -39.09 -1.83 7.15
CA LEU A 315 -38.39 -3.08 7.43
C LEU A 315 -36.85 -2.94 7.36
N TYR A 316 -36.33 -2.27 6.33
CA TYR A 316 -34.89 -2.10 6.14
C TYR A 316 -34.27 -1.30 7.29
N TYR A 317 -34.87 -0.16 7.66
CA TYR A 317 -34.40 0.62 8.81
C TYR A 317 -34.57 -0.14 10.12
N THR A 318 -35.62 -0.95 10.27
CA THR A 318 -35.81 -1.78 11.46
C THR A 318 -34.72 -2.83 11.59
N ALA A 319 -34.35 -3.53 10.51
CA ALA A 319 -33.23 -4.47 10.51
C ALA A 319 -31.90 -3.78 10.79
N TYR A 320 -31.67 -2.60 10.22
CA TYR A 320 -30.46 -1.82 10.45
C TYR A 320 -30.33 -1.32 11.90
N VAL A 321 -31.42 -0.83 12.49
CA VAL A 321 -31.46 -0.46 13.91
C VAL A 321 -31.26 -1.68 14.81
N LEU A 322 -31.88 -2.82 14.48
CA LEU A 322 -31.68 -4.06 15.22
C LEU A 322 -30.21 -4.50 15.20
N ARG A 323 -29.52 -4.37 14.06
CA ARG A 323 -28.07 -4.60 13.97
C ARG A 323 -27.30 -3.68 14.93
N ALA A 324 -27.59 -2.39 14.93
CA ALA A 324 -26.91 -1.44 15.82
C ALA A 324 -27.09 -1.80 17.31
N LEU A 325 -28.31 -2.18 17.71
CA LEU A 325 -28.59 -2.67 19.06
C LEU A 325 -27.82 -3.96 19.38
N ALA A 326 -27.70 -4.88 18.42
CA ALA A 326 -26.91 -6.10 18.56
C ALA A 326 -25.42 -5.80 18.77
N GLU A 327 -24.84 -4.87 18.00
CA GLU A 327 -23.43 -4.46 18.14
C GLU A 327 -23.17 -3.74 19.48
N ILE A 328 -24.10 -2.89 19.94
CA ILE A 328 -24.02 -2.28 21.27
C ILE A 328 -23.99 -3.38 22.36
N ARG A 329 -24.87 -4.38 22.25
CA ARG A 329 -24.91 -5.51 23.19
C ARG A 329 -23.64 -6.35 23.14
N LYS A 330 -23.13 -6.67 21.95
CA LYS A 330 -21.85 -7.37 21.73
C LYS A 330 -20.67 -6.63 22.36
N ALA A 331 -20.73 -5.31 22.43
CA ALA A 331 -19.75 -4.48 23.13
C ALA A 331 -19.87 -4.49 24.67
N ASN A 332 -20.69 -5.38 25.25
CA ASN A 332 -21.01 -5.50 26.68
C ASN A 332 -21.63 -4.23 27.26
N LEU A 333 -22.62 -3.67 26.56
CA LEU A 333 -23.44 -2.56 27.02
C LEU A 333 -24.91 -2.96 27.11
N LEU A 334 -25.64 -2.33 28.02
CA LEU A 334 -27.04 -2.64 28.26
C LEU A 334 -27.91 -2.18 27.08
N VAL A 335 -28.70 -3.13 26.58
CA VAL A 335 -29.78 -2.93 25.62
C VAL A 335 -30.99 -3.65 26.17
N GLU A 336 -32.19 -3.09 26.08
CA GLU A 336 -33.40 -3.73 26.59
C GLU A 336 -33.87 -4.88 25.70
N ASP A 337 -34.05 -6.08 26.26
CA ASP A 337 -34.52 -7.27 25.52
C ASP A 337 -35.85 -7.01 24.82
N LYS A 338 -36.78 -6.32 25.50
CA LYS A 338 -38.11 -6.02 24.98
C LYS A 338 -38.05 -5.22 23.67
N VAL A 339 -37.13 -4.26 23.58
CA VAL A 339 -36.96 -3.41 22.39
C VAL A 339 -36.51 -4.26 21.20
N MET A 340 -35.50 -5.11 21.38
CA MET A 340 -35.04 -6.02 20.32
C MET A 340 -36.08 -7.08 19.97
N LEU A 341 -36.79 -7.65 20.95
CA LEU A 341 -37.84 -8.64 20.72
C LEU A 341 -39.01 -8.08 19.91
N ASN A 342 -39.42 -6.85 20.17
CA ASN A 342 -40.46 -6.18 19.38
C ASN A 342 -40.03 -6.02 17.92
N ALA A 343 -38.76 -5.64 17.69
CA ALA A 343 -38.20 -5.51 16.35
C ALA A 343 -38.13 -6.85 15.61
N ILE A 344 -37.69 -7.92 16.28
CA ILE A 344 -37.66 -9.28 15.74
C ILE A 344 -39.07 -9.71 15.32
N LYS A 345 -40.08 -9.50 16.18
CA LYS A 345 -41.47 -9.82 15.88
C LYS A 345 -42.00 -9.04 14.67
N TYR A 346 -41.67 -7.75 14.57
CA TYR A 346 -42.03 -6.93 13.41
C TYR A 346 -41.41 -7.47 12.12
N ILE A 347 -40.11 -7.74 12.14
CA ILE A 347 -39.36 -8.29 10.98
C ILE A 347 -39.99 -9.63 10.55
N LEU A 348 -40.22 -10.56 11.47
CA LEU A 348 -40.80 -11.86 11.15
C LEU A 348 -42.25 -11.77 10.62
N LYS A 349 -43.02 -10.74 11.00
CA LYS A 349 -44.36 -10.50 10.44
C LYS A 349 -44.31 -9.98 9.00
N GLY A 350 -43.24 -9.28 8.60
CA GLY A 350 -43.09 -8.66 7.28
C GLY A 350 -42.69 -9.58 6.12
N ARG A 351 -42.75 -10.91 6.30
CA ARG A 351 -42.34 -11.88 5.28
C ARG A 351 -43.37 -12.06 4.16
N ASN A 352 -42.90 -12.29 2.94
CA ASN A 352 -43.72 -12.59 1.75
C ASN A 352 -44.17 -14.07 1.73
N SER A 353 -44.91 -14.48 0.68
CA SER A 353 -45.38 -15.88 0.50
C SER A 353 -44.26 -16.91 0.41
N GLN A 354 -43.08 -16.49 -0.05
CA GLN A 354 -41.87 -17.32 -0.06
C GLN A 354 -41.17 -17.34 1.30
N GLY A 355 -41.66 -16.61 2.30
CA GLY A 355 -41.06 -16.45 3.63
C GLY A 355 -39.76 -15.65 3.65
N LEU A 356 -39.55 -14.80 2.64
CA LEU A 356 -38.42 -13.87 2.48
C LEU A 356 -38.93 -12.43 2.62
N TRP A 357 -38.05 -11.44 2.49
CA TRP A 357 -38.42 -10.03 2.58
C TRP A 357 -38.23 -9.30 1.27
N SER A 358 -39.14 -8.37 0.98
CA SER A 358 -39.05 -7.55 -0.22
C SER A 358 -38.10 -6.37 -0.02
N SER A 359 -37.18 -6.22 -0.96
CA SER A 359 -36.23 -5.11 -1.08
C SER A 359 -36.89 -3.77 -1.37
N LYS A 360 -38.18 -3.75 -1.73
CA LYS A 360 -38.97 -2.53 -2.00
C LYS A 360 -38.99 -1.51 -0.86
N GLY A 361 -38.70 -1.93 0.37
CA GLY A 361 -38.57 -1.04 1.52
C GLY A 361 -37.29 -0.20 1.54
N ALA A 362 -36.27 -0.54 0.74
CA ALA A 362 -35.04 0.24 0.64
C ALA A 362 -35.26 1.47 -0.28
N TYR A 363 -35.75 2.58 0.30
CA TYR A 363 -36.21 3.78 -0.43
C TYR A 363 -35.18 4.43 -1.37
N PHE A 364 -33.89 4.20 -1.16
CA PHE A 364 -32.79 4.75 -1.97
C PHE A 364 -32.41 3.84 -3.14
N TRP A 365 -33.19 2.78 -3.39
CA TRP A 365 -32.95 1.81 -4.46
C TRP A 365 -34.10 1.80 -5.48
N GLU A 366 -33.78 1.50 -6.73
CA GLU A 366 -34.76 1.52 -7.84
C GLU A 366 -34.94 0.14 -8.52
N VAL A 367 -34.13 -0.88 -8.19
CA VAL A 367 -34.16 -2.20 -8.84
C VAL A 367 -34.67 -3.30 -7.91
N PHE A 368 -35.95 -3.63 -8.00
CA PHE A 368 -36.56 -4.64 -7.14
C PHE A 368 -36.79 -5.95 -7.90
N ASN A 369 -36.04 -6.99 -7.56
CA ASN A 369 -36.14 -8.31 -8.17
C ASN A 369 -35.82 -9.42 -7.14
N GLU A 370 -35.89 -10.68 -7.57
CA GLU A 370 -35.62 -11.84 -6.71
C GLU A 370 -34.21 -11.83 -6.12
N ALA A 371 -33.20 -11.37 -6.88
CA ALA A 371 -31.82 -11.30 -6.39
C ALA A 371 -31.68 -10.27 -5.26
N THR A 372 -32.35 -9.12 -5.37
CA THR A 372 -32.30 -8.09 -4.32
C THR A 372 -33.15 -8.45 -3.10
N ASP A 373 -34.23 -9.20 -3.27
CA ASP A 373 -35.00 -9.80 -2.17
C ASP A 373 -34.17 -10.87 -1.44
N ASN A 374 -33.41 -11.70 -2.17
CA ASN A 374 -32.49 -12.68 -1.59
C ASN A 374 -31.36 -12.02 -0.80
N ALA A 375 -30.76 -10.96 -1.34
CA ALA A 375 -29.71 -10.20 -0.67
C ALA A 375 -30.18 -9.57 0.64
N LEU A 376 -31.29 -8.81 0.60
CA LEU A 376 -31.88 -8.24 1.80
C LEU A 376 -32.23 -9.33 2.81
N SER A 377 -32.74 -10.47 2.34
CA SER A 377 -33.11 -11.57 3.23
C SER A 377 -31.90 -12.25 3.88
N ALA A 378 -30.76 -12.32 3.19
CA ALA A 378 -29.51 -12.83 3.75
C ALA A 378 -28.98 -11.90 4.87
N GLU A 379 -29.03 -10.58 4.67
CA GLU A 379 -28.66 -9.60 5.70
C GLU A 379 -29.62 -9.62 6.89
N ILE A 380 -30.93 -9.66 6.64
CA ILE A 380 -31.91 -9.76 7.73
C ILE A 380 -31.69 -11.06 8.51
N PHE A 381 -31.42 -12.18 7.83
CA PHE A 381 -31.09 -13.43 8.51
C PHE A 381 -29.83 -13.32 9.37
N GLU A 382 -28.77 -12.70 8.85
CA GLU A 382 -27.54 -12.43 9.60
C GLU A 382 -27.81 -11.62 10.87
N VAL A 383 -28.55 -10.51 10.78
CA VAL A 383 -28.92 -9.66 11.92
C VAL A 383 -29.80 -10.41 12.93
N LEU A 384 -30.76 -11.21 12.45
CA LEU A 384 -31.59 -12.03 13.32
C LEU A 384 -30.76 -13.06 14.10
N MET A 385 -29.74 -13.65 13.47
CA MET A 385 -28.85 -14.61 14.13
C MET A 385 -27.86 -13.94 15.08
N LEU A 386 -27.36 -12.75 14.74
CA LEU A 386 -26.57 -11.92 15.66
C LEU A 386 -27.34 -11.56 16.93
N THR A 387 -28.68 -11.53 16.87
CA THR A 387 -29.57 -11.26 18.01
C THR A 387 -30.20 -12.51 18.63
N ALA A 388 -29.72 -13.71 18.27
CA ALA A 388 -30.33 -14.96 18.73
C ALA A 388 -30.29 -15.15 20.26
N THR A 389 -29.31 -14.56 20.95
CA THR A 389 -29.18 -14.58 22.42
C THR A 389 -30.32 -13.87 23.16
N VAL A 390 -31.08 -13.02 22.48
CA VAL A 390 -32.20 -12.26 23.03
C VAL A 390 -33.50 -13.05 22.97
N LEU A 391 -33.55 -14.10 22.14
CA LEU A 391 -34.75 -14.88 21.93
C LEU A 391 -35.13 -15.60 23.24
N PRO A 392 -36.40 -15.54 23.68
CA PRO A 392 -36.83 -16.33 24.82
C PRO A 392 -36.61 -17.83 24.54
N PRO A 393 -36.45 -18.69 25.57
CA PRO A 393 -36.19 -20.13 25.43
C PRO A 393 -37.27 -20.95 24.69
N VAL A 394 -38.28 -20.31 24.12
CA VAL A 394 -39.53 -20.92 23.67
C VAL A 394 -39.51 -21.17 22.16
N LYS A 395 -40.03 -22.33 21.78
CA LYS A 395 -40.27 -22.88 20.42
C LYS A 395 -40.96 -21.95 19.40
N GLU A 396 -41.40 -20.75 19.78
CA GLU A 396 -42.26 -19.85 18.98
C GLU A 396 -41.66 -19.52 17.61
N PHE A 397 -40.35 -19.25 17.54
CA PHE A 397 -39.67 -18.85 16.31
C PHE A 397 -38.79 -19.94 15.70
N GLU A 398 -38.74 -21.14 16.31
CA GLU A 398 -37.82 -22.21 15.89
C GLU A 398 -38.07 -22.66 14.45
N LYS A 399 -39.35 -22.79 14.10
CA LYS A 399 -39.79 -23.17 12.75
C LYS A 399 -39.37 -22.11 11.72
N ASP A 400 -39.49 -20.84 12.09
CA ASP A 400 -39.17 -19.72 11.22
C ASP A 400 -37.67 -19.62 10.94
N PHE A 401 -36.84 -19.72 11.97
CA PHE A 401 -35.39 -19.71 11.82
C PHE A 401 -34.87 -20.94 11.08
N THR A 402 -35.45 -22.12 11.33
CA THR A 402 -35.10 -23.33 10.57
C THR A 402 -35.43 -23.19 9.09
N ALA A 403 -36.58 -22.59 8.76
CA ALA A 403 -36.96 -22.33 7.37
C ALA A 403 -36.02 -21.31 6.70
N LEU A 404 -35.64 -20.24 7.40
CA LEU A 404 -34.68 -19.24 6.90
C LEU A 404 -33.29 -19.85 6.69
N LYS A 405 -32.80 -20.64 7.66
CA LYS A 405 -31.54 -21.39 7.54
C LYS A 405 -31.51 -22.25 6.28
N ASN A 406 -32.56 -23.04 6.04
CA ASN A 406 -32.63 -23.92 4.88
C ASN A 406 -32.61 -23.14 3.55
N LYS A 407 -33.21 -21.94 3.52
CA LYS A 407 -33.10 -21.06 2.34
C LYS A 407 -31.70 -20.51 2.16
N MET A 408 -31.00 -20.11 3.22
CA MET A 408 -29.61 -19.66 3.11
C MET A 408 -28.69 -20.79 2.64
N ILE A 409 -28.91 -22.02 3.12
CA ILE A 409 -28.19 -23.21 2.61
C ILE A 409 -28.44 -23.40 1.12
N ASN A 410 -29.69 -23.32 0.67
CA ASN A 410 -30.03 -23.47 -0.75
C ASN A 410 -29.45 -22.34 -1.60
N LEU A 411 -29.44 -21.11 -1.07
CA LEU A 411 -28.82 -19.96 -1.69
C LEU A 411 -27.31 -20.15 -1.84
N LEU A 412 -26.59 -20.59 -0.81
CA LEU A 412 -25.15 -20.86 -0.94
C LEU A 412 -24.84 -21.99 -1.94
N LYS A 413 -25.68 -23.04 -1.97
CA LYS A 413 -25.53 -24.15 -2.92
C LYS A 413 -25.73 -23.74 -4.38
N SER A 414 -26.54 -22.70 -4.65
CA SER A 414 -26.73 -22.19 -6.02
C SER A 414 -25.56 -21.33 -6.50
N HIS A 415 -24.56 -21.05 -5.64
CA HIS A 415 -23.38 -20.24 -5.94
C HIS A 415 -23.74 -18.91 -6.63
N PRO A 416 -24.57 -18.06 -6.01
CA PRO A 416 -25.00 -16.82 -6.62
C PRO A 416 -23.76 -15.96 -6.94
N PRO A 417 -23.79 -15.21 -8.05
CA PRO A 417 -22.65 -14.38 -8.45
C PRO A 417 -22.46 -13.16 -7.55
N GLU A 418 -23.46 -12.82 -6.73
CA GLU A 418 -23.47 -11.62 -5.89
C GLU A 418 -22.76 -11.90 -4.55
N PRO A 419 -21.57 -11.32 -4.32
CA PRO A 419 -20.72 -11.69 -3.19
C PRO A 419 -21.22 -11.23 -1.83
N MET A 420 -21.99 -10.13 -1.73
CA MET A 420 -22.48 -9.65 -0.43
C MET A 420 -23.55 -10.58 0.16
N THR A 421 -24.46 -11.07 -0.68
CA THR A 421 -25.49 -12.04 -0.35
C THR A 421 -24.84 -13.32 0.17
N VAL A 422 -23.78 -13.78 -0.50
CA VAL A 422 -22.99 -14.94 -0.05
C VAL A 422 -22.36 -14.65 1.32
N ALA A 423 -21.70 -13.50 1.50
CA ALA A 423 -21.07 -13.13 2.76
C ALA A 423 -22.07 -13.06 3.93
N ALA A 424 -23.20 -12.38 3.74
CA ALA A 424 -24.25 -12.27 4.75
C ALA A 424 -24.88 -13.63 5.09
N ALA A 425 -25.14 -14.48 4.09
CA ALA A 425 -25.66 -15.82 4.32
C ALA A 425 -24.66 -16.71 5.07
N VAL A 426 -23.36 -16.61 4.77
CA VAL A 426 -22.30 -17.34 5.47
C VAL A 426 -22.19 -16.88 6.94
N GLU A 427 -22.14 -15.57 7.18
CA GLU A 427 -22.09 -15.02 8.54
C GLU A 427 -23.32 -15.40 9.37
N GLY A 428 -24.52 -15.25 8.80
CA GLY A 428 -25.75 -15.66 9.48
C GLY A 428 -25.80 -17.15 9.82
N LEU A 429 -25.31 -18.01 8.91
CA LEU A 429 -25.21 -19.45 9.18
C LEU A 429 -24.13 -19.78 10.21
N SER A 430 -23.04 -18.99 10.27
CA SER A 430 -22.03 -19.12 11.34
C SER A 430 -22.64 -18.83 12.71
N TYR A 431 -23.31 -17.68 12.85
CA TYR A 431 -24.02 -17.30 14.08
C TYR A 431 -25.09 -18.33 14.47
N TRP A 432 -25.83 -18.86 13.49
CA TRP A 432 -26.80 -19.93 13.74
C TRP A 432 -26.13 -21.22 14.25
N SER A 433 -25.02 -21.63 13.62
CA SER A 433 -24.23 -22.81 14.01
C SER A 433 -23.71 -22.68 15.44
N GLU A 434 -23.18 -21.51 15.81
CA GLU A 434 -22.73 -21.22 17.18
C GLU A 434 -23.91 -21.24 18.17
N PHE A 435 -24.99 -20.53 17.86
CA PHE A 435 -26.17 -20.44 18.73
C PHE A 435 -26.83 -21.81 18.99
N LYS A 436 -26.90 -22.68 17.97
CA LYS A 436 -27.48 -24.02 18.08
C LYS A 436 -26.50 -25.11 18.48
N ASN A 437 -25.20 -24.78 18.54
CA ASN A 437 -24.13 -25.77 18.66
C ASN A 437 -24.26 -26.89 17.60
N ASP A 438 -24.58 -26.51 16.35
CA ASP A 438 -24.77 -27.41 15.21
C ASP A 438 -23.79 -27.05 14.08
N HIS A 439 -22.77 -27.89 13.91
CA HIS A 439 -21.71 -27.70 12.93
C HIS A 439 -21.94 -28.41 11.59
N SER A 440 -23.16 -28.88 11.31
CA SER A 440 -23.50 -29.60 10.06
C SER A 440 -23.26 -28.77 8.79
N VAL A 441 -23.25 -27.44 8.90
CA VAL A 441 -23.02 -26.52 7.77
C VAL A 441 -21.54 -26.16 7.57
N ARG A 442 -20.61 -26.59 8.44
CA ARG A 442 -19.20 -26.14 8.43
C ARG A 442 -18.49 -26.36 7.09
N GLU A 443 -18.71 -27.50 6.46
CA GLU A 443 -18.17 -27.82 5.13
C GLU A 443 -18.67 -26.81 4.07
N LEU A 444 -19.97 -26.51 4.08
CA LEU A 444 -20.57 -25.53 3.18
C LEU A 444 -20.02 -24.12 3.44
N LEU A 445 -19.81 -23.73 4.71
CA LEU A 445 -19.23 -22.43 5.05
C LEU A 445 -17.81 -22.31 4.50
N ASN A 446 -16.95 -23.32 4.70
CA ASN A 446 -15.59 -23.35 4.16
C ASN A 446 -15.58 -23.25 2.61
N GLN A 447 -16.44 -24.00 1.94
CA GLN A 447 -16.60 -23.93 0.48
C GLN A 447 -17.06 -22.54 0.02
N SER A 448 -18.01 -21.93 0.74
CA SER A 448 -18.54 -20.61 0.42
C SER A 448 -17.51 -19.49 0.65
N ILE A 449 -16.68 -19.59 1.70
CA ILE A 449 -15.57 -18.65 1.95
C ILE A 449 -14.54 -18.75 0.83
N ASN A 450 -14.18 -19.97 0.39
CA ASN A 450 -13.28 -20.16 -0.76
C ASN A 450 -13.88 -19.59 -2.06
N TYR A 451 -15.19 -19.71 -2.24
CA TYR A 451 -15.90 -19.10 -3.36
C TYR A 451 -15.83 -17.57 -3.30
N LEU A 452 -16.06 -16.94 -2.14
CA LEU A 452 -15.88 -15.49 -1.93
C LEU A 452 -14.47 -15.02 -2.29
N ILE A 453 -13.43 -15.75 -1.87
CA ILE A 453 -12.03 -15.45 -2.24
C ILE A 453 -11.82 -15.55 -3.76
N THR A 454 -12.47 -16.50 -4.42
CA THR A 454 -12.41 -16.66 -5.87
C THR A 454 -13.09 -15.50 -6.59
N LEU A 455 -14.27 -15.07 -6.15
CA LEU A 455 -14.96 -13.89 -6.68
C LEU A 455 -14.12 -12.63 -6.52
N LYS A 456 -13.53 -12.44 -5.33
CA LYS A 456 -12.59 -11.36 -5.00
C LYS A 456 -11.40 -11.32 -5.98
N ARG A 457 -10.78 -12.46 -6.26
CA ARG A 457 -9.64 -12.57 -7.19
C ARG A 457 -10.01 -12.27 -8.64
N ARG A 458 -11.28 -12.48 -9.03
CA ARG A 458 -11.77 -12.28 -10.40
C ARG A 458 -12.17 -10.83 -10.71
N GLY A 459 -12.21 -9.94 -9.71
CA GLY A 459 -12.60 -8.55 -9.97
C GLY A 459 -14.10 -8.27 -9.86
N TYR A 460 -14.92 -9.22 -9.38
CA TYR A 460 -16.36 -8.99 -9.17
C TYR A 460 -16.56 -8.26 -7.84
N TRP A 461 -16.63 -6.93 -7.90
CA TRP A 461 -16.46 -6.09 -6.70
C TRP A 461 -17.60 -5.17 -6.35
N GLU A 462 -18.52 -4.84 -7.27
CA GLU A 462 -19.66 -4.01 -6.90
C GLU A 462 -20.84 -4.91 -6.50
N PRO A 463 -21.06 -5.16 -5.20
CA PRO A 463 -22.37 -5.63 -4.76
C PRO A 463 -23.42 -4.59 -5.20
N HIS A 464 -24.68 -5.01 -5.34
CA HIS A 464 -25.75 -4.09 -5.72
C HIS A 464 -25.79 -2.83 -4.81
N TRP A 465 -26.36 -1.75 -5.35
CA TRP A 465 -26.25 -0.38 -4.83
C TRP A 465 -26.86 -0.13 -3.44
N TYR A 466 -27.52 -1.10 -2.80
CA TYR A 466 -27.88 -0.94 -1.38
C TYR A 466 -26.63 -0.78 -0.48
N HIS A 467 -25.45 -1.17 -0.99
CA HIS A 467 -24.14 -0.89 -0.41
C HIS A 467 -23.28 0.10 -1.23
N ALA A 468 -23.90 0.99 -2.01
CA ALA A 468 -23.16 1.91 -2.88
C ALA A 468 -22.09 2.72 -2.13
N TYR A 469 -20.98 3.03 -2.81
CA TYR A 469 -19.83 3.81 -2.31
C TYR A 469 -19.00 3.16 -1.19
N GLY A 470 -19.49 2.12 -0.50
CA GLY A 470 -18.77 1.44 0.60
C GLY A 470 -18.79 -0.10 0.57
N GLY A 471 -19.60 -0.73 -0.28
CA GLY A 471 -19.85 -2.17 -0.27
C GLY A 471 -18.63 -3.04 -0.54
N MET A 472 -17.67 -2.55 -1.32
CA MET A 472 -16.37 -3.21 -1.48
C MET A 472 -15.61 -3.31 -0.17
N VAL A 473 -15.64 -2.24 0.64
CA VAL A 473 -14.94 -2.19 1.93
C VAL A 473 -15.65 -3.10 2.92
N GLU A 474 -16.98 -3.04 2.97
CA GLU A 474 -17.78 -3.91 3.82
C GLU A 474 -17.59 -5.39 3.47
N LEU A 475 -17.70 -5.77 2.19
CA LEU A 475 -17.50 -7.14 1.75
C LEU A 475 -16.10 -7.63 2.09
N ASN A 476 -15.08 -6.80 1.92
CA ASN A 476 -13.71 -7.14 2.31
C ASN A 476 -13.61 -7.36 3.83
N ALA A 477 -14.23 -6.50 4.63
CA ALA A 477 -14.25 -6.64 6.08
C ALA A 477 -14.95 -7.95 6.51
N ARG A 478 -16.10 -8.29 5.92
CA ARG A 478 -16.81 -9.55 6.16
C ARG A 478 -15.95 -10.77 5.77
N ILE A 479 -15.34 -10.76 4.58
CA ILE A 479 -14.43 -11.84 4.15
C ILE A 479 -13.25 -12.00 5.12
N LEU A 480 -12.65 -10.90 5.57
CA LEU A 480 -11.55 -10.95 6.55
C LEU A 480 -12.01 -11.46 7.91
N GLY A 481 -13.21 -11.08 8.37
CA GLY A 481 -13.82 -11.61 9.59
C GLY A 481 -14.04 -13.11 9.52
N LEU A 482 -14.65 -13.59 8.43
CA LEU A 482 -14.86 -15.01 8.16
C LEU A 482 -13.55 -15.79 8.08
N LEU A 483 -12.51 -15.22 7.45
CA LEU A 483 -11.18 -15.85 7.41
C LEU A 483 -10.54 -15.96 8.80
N ALA A 484 -10.74 -14.96 9.66
CA ALA A 484 -10.22 -14.99 11.02
C ALA A 484 -10.95 -16.01 11.91
N GLU A 485 -12.25 -16.23 11.66
CA GLU A 485 -13.08 -17.17 12.41
C GLU A 485 -12.86 -18.63 11.98
N PHE A 486 -12.75 -18.88 10.68
CA PHE A 486 -12.72 -20.24 10.12
C PHE A 486 -11.31 -20.82 9.91
N ASP A 487 -10.24 -20.06 10.20
CA ASP A 487 -8.82 -20.42 10.05
C ASP A 487 -8.58 -21.40 8.88
N LEU A 488 -8.74 -20.89 7.66
CA LEU A 488 -8.42 -21.65 6.45
C LEU A 488 -6.89 -21.80 6.39
N GLN A 489 -6.38 -22.91 6.95
CA GLN A 489 -4.96 -23.30 6.85
C GLN A 489 -4.45 -23.28 5.41
#